data_AF-A0A2E7CVC2-F1
#
_entry.id   AF-A0A2E7CVC2-F1
#
_cell.length_a   1.000
_cell.length_b   1.000
_cell.length_c   1.000
_cell.angle_alpha   90.00
_cell.angle_beta   90.00
_cell.angle_gamma   90.00
#
_symmetry.space_group_name_H-M   'P 1'
#
loop_
_entity.id
_entity.type
_entity.pdbx_description
1 polymer ?
#
loop_
_entity_poly.entity_id
_entity_poly.type
_entity_poly.pdbx_seq_one_letter_code
_entity_poly.pdbx_strand_id
1 'polypeptide(L)'
;MKNLVLFIFSFILISSCTKGKNLQGIYKCEDLQGMNKFIYEEIVYSEDCNCIISGKVKYVKDCQTIALIDFGDGACDNIATKIICSDGNCFGEEGSQILHYEYTFDCNNSTVSEGIVMPSEIDDLNDPNSGPQP
;
A
#
# COMPACT_ATOMS: atom_id res chain seq x y z
N MET A 1 -3.95 42.42 41.81
CA MET A 1 -4.61 41.11 42.03
C MET A 1 -4.99 40.55 40.68
N LYS A 2 -4.48 39.34 40.35
CA LYS A 2 -5.08 38.26 39.54
C LYS A 2 -5.87 38.70 38.27
N ASN A 3 -5.59 38.28 37.04
CA ASN A 3 -4.89 37.10 36.53
C ASN A 3 -4.52 37.31 35.06
N LEU A 4 -3.33 36.82 34.74
CA LEU A 4 -2.87 36.36 33.44
C LEU A 4 -3.87 35.34 32.85
N VAL A 5 -4.43 35.59 31.66
CA VAL A 5 -4.95 34.53 30.80
C VAL A 5 -4.55 34.83 29.36
N LEU A 6 -3.52 34.13 28.92
CA LEU A 6 -3.09 33.93 27.53
C LEU A 6 -4.12 33.03 26.84
N PHE A 7 -4.73 33.46 25.75
CA PHE A 7 -5.42 32.54 24.83
C PHE A 7 -4.78 32.62 23.45
N ILE A 8 -3.72 31.85 23.29
CA ILE A 8 -3.13 31.49 22.00
C ILE A 8 -4.00 30.37 21.44
N PHE A 9 -5.01 30.69 20.63
CA PHE A 9 -5.66 29.69 19.78
C PHE A 9 -4.87 29.59 18.47
N SER A 10 -3.77 28.86 18.55
CA SER A 10 -3.01 28.43 17.38
C SER A 10 -3.83 27.33 16.71
N PHE A 11 -4.57 27.68 15.64
CA PHE A 11 -5.24 26.71 14.78
C PHE A 11 -4.17 26.08 13.89
N ILE A 12 -3.38 25.19 14.48
CA ILE A 12 -2.44 24.34 13.73
C ILE A 12 -3.30 23.29 13.04
N LEU A 13 -3.69 23.59 11.79
CA LEU A 13 -4.05 22.57 10.82
C LEU A 13 -2.80 21.71 10.60
N ILE A 14 -2.63 20.70 11.43
CA ILE A 14 -1.77 19.56 11.12
C ILE A 14 -2.42 18.86 9.94
N SER A 15 -2.06 19.29 8.73
CA SER A 15 -2.10 18.46 7.56
C SER A 15 -1.25 17.22 7.88
N SER A 16 -1.89 16.16 8.35
CA SER A 16 -1.31 14.82 8.35
C SER A 16 -1.18 14.38 6.90
N CYS A 17 -0.20 14.96 6.19
CA CYS A 17 0.44 14.25 5.10
C CYS A 17 1.19 13.09 5.74
N THR A 18 0.57 11.91 5.77
CA THR A 18 1.28 10.65 5.93
C THR A 18 2.27 10.54 4.77
N LYS A 19 3.49 11.03 5.02
CA LYS A 19 4.63 10.79 4.12
C LYS A 19 4.86 9.29 4.12
N GLY A 20 4.36 8.63 3.08
CA GLY A 20 4.67 7.24 2.86
C GLY A 20 6.18 7.04 2.78
N LYS A 21 6.65 5.91 3.32
CA LYS A 21 8.09 5.63 3.48
C LYS A 21 8.81 5.73 2.13
N ASN A 22 9.83 6.57 2.06
CA ASN A 22 10.72 6.66 0.90
C ASN A 22 11.66 5.44 0.91
N LEU A 23 11.39 4.47 0.02
CA LEU A 23 12.09 3.19 -0.07
C LEU A 23 13.51 3.29 -0.65
N GLN A 24 13.88 4.41 -1.32
CA GLN A 24 15.24 4.58 -1.88
C GLN A 24 16.33 4.54 -0.81
N GLY A 25 15.99 4.73 0.47
CA GLY A 25 16.94 4.63 1.58
C GLY A 25 17.09 3.24 2.21
N ILE A 26 16.20 2.28 1.95
CA ILE A 26 16.12 1.01 2.70
C ILE A 26 16.65 -0.18 1.88
N TYR A 27 16.37 -0.21 0.58
CA TYR A 27 16.83 -1.28 -0.31
C TYR A 27 17.60 -0.68 -1.49
N LYS A 28 18.83 -1.15 -1.70
CA LYS A 28 19.60 -0.81 -2.90
C LYS A 28 18.96 -1.53 -4.08
N CYS A 29 18.38 -0.79 -5.01
CA CYS A 29 17.67 -1.41 -6.13
C CYS A 29 18.59 -2.25 -7.03
N GLU A 30 19.89 -1.95 -7.04
CA GLU A 30 20.94 -2.70 -7.71
C GLU A 30 21.05 -4.16 -7.21
N ASP A 31 20.63 -4.42 -5.98
CA ASP A 31 20.67 -5.75 -5.35
C ASP A 31 19.38 -6.55 -5.60
N LEU A 32 18.34 -5.92 -6.16
CA LEU A 32 17.05 -6.56 -6.42
C LEU A 32 17.08 -7.31 -7.75
N GLN A 33 17.01 -8.64 -7.70
CA GLN A 33 16.83 -9.47 -8.89
C GLN A 33 15.34 -9.76 -9.11
N GLY A 34 14.89 -9.66 -10.36
CA GLY A 34 13.50 -9.95 -10.72
C GLY A 34 12.50 -8.95 -10.13
N MET A 35 11.29 -9.44 -9.83
CA MET A 35 10.26 -8.65 -9.17
C MET A 35 10.31 -8.90 -7.66
N ASN A 36 10.25 -7.83 -6.87
CA ASN A 36 10.23 -7.88 -5.41
C ASN A 36 9.01 -7.15 -4.86
N LYS A 37 8.51 -7.58 -3.70
CA LYS A 37 7.43 -6.91 -2.97
C LYS A 37 7.87 -6.45 -1.59
N PHE A 38 7.32 -5.32 -1.16
CA PHE A 38 7.64 -4.67 0.10
C PHE A 38 6.36 -4.21 0.79
N ILE A 39 6.33 -4.33 2.11
CA ILE A 39 5.23 -3.82 2.93
C ILE A 39 5.44 -2.32 3.10
N TYR A 40 4.64 -1.54 2.37
CA TYR A 40 4.72 -0.08 2.36
C TYR A 40 3.98 0.54 3.54
N GLU A 41 2.80 0.01 3.85
CA GLU A 41 2.06 0.29 5.08
C GLU A 41 1.77 -1.03 5.78
N GLU A 42 1.87 -1.02 7.11
CA GLU A 42 1.73 -2.21 7.95
C GLU A 42 0.42 -2.96 7.65
N ILE A 43 0.53 -4.28 7.55
CA ILE A 43 -0.60 -5.17 7.31
C ILE A 43 -1.32 -5.37 8.63
N VAL A 44 -2.60 -5.00 8.66
CA VAL A 44 -3.45 -5.13 9.85
C VAL A 44 -4.43 -6.26 9.62
N TYR A 45 -4.31 -7.29 10.44
CA TYR A 45 -5.26 -8.40 10.50
C TYR A 45 -6.27 -8.17 11.63
N SER A 46 -7.55 -8.38 11.33
CA SER A 46 -8.62 -8.35 12.32
C SER A 46 -9.07 -9.76 12.64
N GLU A 47 -8.97 -10.16 13.91
CA GLU A 47 -9.52 -11.43 14.40
C GLU A 47 -11.05 -11.48 14.28
N ASP A 48 -11.72 -10.33 14.46
CA ASP A 48 -13.18 -10.22 14.35
C ASP A 48 -13.68 -10.44 12.91
N CYS A 49 -12.95 -9.91 11.92
CA CYS A 49 -13.25 -10.16 10.51
C CYS A 49 -12.62 -11.48 10.00
N ASN A 50 -11.70 -12.07 10.78
CA ASN A 50 -10.80 -13.15 10.36
C ASN A 50 -10.09 -12.83 9.02
N CYS A 51 -9.72 -11.57 8.78
CA CYS A 51 -9.18 -11.10 7.50
C CYS A 51 -8.20 -9.93 7.65
N ILE A 52 -7.38 -9.68 6.63
CA ILE A 52 -6.65 -8.41 6.49
C ILE A 52 -7.68 -7.31 6.21
N ILE A 53 -7.58 -6.20 6.92
CA ILE A 53 -8.53 -5.08 6.79
C ILE A 53 -7.88 -3.77 6.34
N SER A 54 -6.54 -3.67 6.43
CA SER A 54 -5.80 -2.52 5.92
C SER A 54 -4.32 -2.85 5.75
N GLY A 55 -3.62 -2.00 5.00
CA GLY A 55 -2.20 -2.09 4.75
C GLY A 55 -1.90 -2.06 3.27
N LYS A 56 -0.64 -1.83 2.90
CA LYS A 56 -0.28 -1.61 1.50
C LYS A 56 1.00 -2.33 1.13
N VAL A 57 1.01 -3.01 -0.01
CA VAL A 57 2.17 -3.74 -0.55
C VAL A 57 2.58 -3.16 -1.89
N LYS A 58 3.84 -2.79 -2.04
CA LYS A 58 4.42 -2.31 -3.31
C LYS A 58 5.13 -3.44 -4.03
N TYR A 59 4.87 -3.54 -5.33
CA TYR A 59 5.58 -4.42 -6.25
C TYR A 59 6.57 -3.58 -7.05
N VAL A 60 7.84 -3.97 -6.99
CA VAL A 60 8.96 -3.25 -7.57
C VAL A 60 9.68 -4.14 -8.58
N LYS A 61 9.95 -3.58 -9.76
CA LYS A 61 10.74 -4.21 -10.81
C LYS A 61 11.60 -3.13 -11.47
N ASP A 62 12.85 -3.45 -11.78
CA ASP A 62 13.77 -2.54 -12.46
C ASP A 62 13.84 -1.14 -11.80
N CYS A 63 13.94 -1.13 -10.47
CA CYS A 63 13.97 0.07 -9.62
C CYS A 63 12.68 0.92 -9.62
N GLN A 64 11.59 0.43 -10.20
CA GLN A 64 10.33 1.17 -10.32
C GLN A 64 9.19 0.42 -9.63
N THR A 65 8.33 1.15 -8.93
CA THR A 65 7.07 0.58 -8.45
C THR A 65 6.14 0.40 -9.65
N ILE A 66 5.76 -0.85 -9.91
CA ILE A 66 4.88 -1.21 -11.02
C ILE A 66 3.43 -1.39 -10.57
N ALA A 67 3.22 -1.73 -9.30
CA ALA A 67 1.90 -1.88 -8.73
C ALA A 67 1.91 -1.63 -7.21
N LEU A 68 0.75 -1.24 -6.70
CA LEU A 68 0.44 -1.15 -5.28
C LEU A 68 -0.84 -1.95 -5.01
N ILE A 69 -0.79 -2.85 -4.04
CA ILE A 69 -1.97 -3.52 -3.51
C ILE A 69 -2.35 -2.80 -2.23
N ASP A 70 -3.58 -2.30 -2.17
CA ASP A 70 -4.16 -1.62 -1.03
C ASP A 70 -5.27 -2.51 -0.43
N PHE A 71 -5.08 -2.98 0.79
CA PHE A 71 -6.01 -3.87 1.49
C PHE A 71 -7.16 -3.13 2.18
N GLY A 72 -7.32 -1.83 1.94
CA GLY A 72 -8.46 -1.07 2.42
C GLY A 72 -8.16 -0.24 3.66
N ASP A 73 -9.23 0.26 4.27
CA ASP A 73 -9.22 1.30 5.30
C ASP A 73 -9.66 0.80 6.70
N GLY A 74 -9.86 -0.50 6.85
CA GLY A 74 -10.30 -1.14 8.09
C GLY A 74 -11.68 -1.82 8.00
N ALA A 75 -12.37 -1.73 6.86
CA ALA A 75 -13.65 -2.41 6.65
C ALA A 75 -13.52 -3.95 6.61
N CYS A 76 -14.51 -4.68 7.13
CA CYS A 76 -14.60 -6.14 6.98
C CYS A 76 -15.28 -6.50 5.63
N ASP A 77 -14.64 -6.28 4.49
CA ASP A 77 -15.25 -6.52 3.16
C ASP A 77 -14.44 -7.42 2.22
N ASN A 78 -13.26 -7.89 2.66
CA ASN A 78 -12.32 -8.73 1.91
C ASN A 78 -12.01 -8.25 0.48
N ILE A 79 -12.08 -6.93 0.26
CA ILE A 79 -11.77 -6.27 -1.00
C ILE A 79 -10.38 -5.62 -0.90
N ALA A 80 -9.55 -5.86 -1.90
CA ALA A 80 -8.31 -5.13 -2.10
C ALA A 80 -8.36 -4.37 -3.42
N THR A 81 -7.66 -3.23 -3.47
CA THR A 81 -7.48 -2.45 -4.69
C THR A 81 -6.07 -2.68 -5.23
N LYS A 82 -5.98 -3.22 -6.44
CA LYS A 82 -4.77 -3.25 -7.24
C LYS A 82 -4.66 -1.97 -8.06
N ILE A 83 -3.55 -1.27 -7.88
CA ILE A 83 -3.25 -0.01 -8.54
C ILE A 83 -2.04 -0.24 -9.44
N ILE A 84 -2.22 -0.12 -10.75
CA ILE A 84 -1.11 -0.22 -11.71
C ILE A 84 -0.44 1.14 -11.83
N CYS A 85 0.84 1.19 -11.48
CA CYS A 85 1.62 2.42 -11.43
C CYS A 85 2.23 2.72 -12.80
N SER A 86 2.31 4.00 -13.15
CA SER A 86 2.95 4.48 -14.38
C SER A 86 4.21 5.25 -14.01
N ASP A 87 5.36 4.83 -14.54
CA ASP A 87 6.68 5.42 -14.27
C ASP A 87 7.01 5.55 -12.76
N GLY A 88 6.62 4.53 -11.98
CA GLY A 88 6.80 4.54 -10.52
C GLY A 88 5.76 5.36 -9.74
N ASN A 89 4.86 6.06 -10.43
CA ASN A 89 3.80 6.83 -9.81
C ASN A 89 2.52 5.99 -9.66
N CYS A 90 2.18 5.68 -8.41
CA CYS A 90 0.96 4.97 -8.02
C CYS A 90 -0.14 5.89 -7.49
N PHE A 91 0.20 7.15 -7.23
CA PHE A 91 -0.68 8.18 -6.69
C PHE A 91 -0.57 9.35 -7.66
N GLY A 92 -1.12 9.14 -8.86
CA GLY A 92 -0.98 10.00 -10.01
C GLY A 92 -1.15 11.48 -9.70
N GLU A 93 -0.48 12.30 -10.49
CA GLU A 93 -0.83 13.71 -10.60
C GLU A 93 -2.08 13.82 -11.50
N GLU A 94 -2.85 14.92 -11.39
CA GLU A 94 -4.04 15.13 -12.23
C GLU A 94 -3.68 14.94 -13.72
N GLY A 95 -4.24 13.89 -14.35
CA GLY A 95 -3.98 13.55 -15.75
C GLY A 95 -3.22 12.24 -16.00
N SER A 96 -2.63 11.61 -14.97
CA SER A 96 -2.09 10.24 -15.10
C SER A 96 -3.24 9.21 -15.11
N GLN A 97 -3.29 8.36 -16.14
CA GLN A 97 -4.20 7.22 -16.20
C GLN A 97 -3.73 6.13 -15.22
N ILE A 98 -4.06 6.28 -13.95
CA ILE A 98 -3.88 5.20 -12.98
C ILE A 98 -5.00 4.20 -13.20
N LEU A 99 -4.65 2.92 -13.39
CA LEU A 99 -5.63 1.85 -13.49
C LEU A 99 -5.83 1.22 -12.12
N HIS A 100 -7.06 1.25 -11.63
CA HIS A 100 -7.48 0.67 -10.36
C HIS A 100 -8.40 -0.52 -10.63
N TYR A 101 -8.12 -1.65 -9.98
CA TYR A 101 -8.92 -2.86 -10.07
C TYR A 101 -9.21 -3.35 -8.66
N GLU A 102 -10.48 -3.39 -8.30
CA GLU A 102 -10.91 -4.05 -7.07
C GLU A 102 -10.99 -5.55 -7.31
N TYR A 103 -10.53 -6.33 -6.34
CA TYR A 103 -10.67 -7.77 -6.35
C TYR A 103 -10.91 -8.28 -4.93
N THR A 104 -11.68 -9.35 -4.83
CA THR A 104 -11.87 -10.07 -3.57
C THR A 104 -10.68 -11.03 -3.37
N PHE A 105 -10.18 -11.11 -2.14
CA PHE A 105 -9.14 -12.08 -1.77
C PHE A 105 -9.66 -13.08 -0.73
N ASP A 106 -9.01 -14.24 -0.66
CA ASP A 106 -9.28 -15.25 0.37
C ASP A 106 -8.65 -14.82 1.70
N CYS A 107 -9.50 -14.72 2.72
CA CYS A 107 -9.06 -14.38 4.08
C CYS A 107 -8.35 -15.56 4.79
N ASN A 108 -8.51 -16.78 4.28
CA ASN A 108 -7.86 -17.95 4.84
C ASN A 108 -6.36 -17.94 4.46
N ASN A 109 -5.49 -17.91 5.47
CA ASN A 109 -4.04 -17.89 5.34
C ASN A 109 -3.43 -16.55 4.87
N SER A 110 -3.77 -15.47 5.57
CA SER A 110 -3.47 -14.06 5.29
C SER A 110 -2.02 -13.59 5.51
N THR A 111 -1.03 -14.38 5.08
CA THR A 111 0.38 -14.08 5.41
C THR A 111 1.09 -13.28 4.33
N VAL A 112 0.95 -11.96 4.38
CA VAL A 112 1.74 -11.07 3.54
C VAL A 112 3.20 -11.04 4.01
N SER A 113 4.13 -11.26 3.07
CA SER A 113 5.58 -11.22 3.30
C SER A 113 6.28 -10.30 2.31
N GLU A 114 7.49 -9.86 2.66
CA GLU A 114 8.39 -9.13 1.76
C GLU A 114 9.34 -10.08 1.02
N GLY A 115 9.86 -9.66 -0.13
CA GLY A 115 10.92 -10.37 -0.85
C GLY A 115 10.61 -10.63 -2.32
N ILE A 116 11.25 -11.67 -2.88
CA ILE A 116 11.11 -12.05 -4.29
C ILE A 116 9.68 -12.52 -4.56
N VAL A 117 9.09 -12.02 -5.63
CA VAL A 117 7.74 -12.38 -6.08
C VAL A 117 7.80 -13.64 -6.94
N MET A 118 6.98 -14.63 -6.60
CA MET A 118 6.91 -15.89 -7.33
C MET A 118 6.15 -15.73 -8.65
N PRO A 119 6.41 -16.55 -9.68
CA PRO A 119 5.74 -16.42 -10.98
C PRO A 119 4.22 -16.43 -10.92
N SER A 120 3.61 -17.27 -10.08
CA SER A 120 2.14 -17.32 -9.93
C SER A 120 1.56 -16.01 -9.41
N GLU A 121 2.26 -15.35 -8.48
CA GLU A 121 1.84 -14.06 -7.96
C GLU A 121 2.00 -12.94 -9.01
N ILE A 122 2.99 -13.07 -9.91
CA ILE A 122 3.14 -12.19 -11.08
C ILE A 122 1.97 -12.37 -12.05
N ASP A 123 1.53 -13.60 -12.27
CA ASP A 123 0.40 -13.90 -13.15
C ASP A 123 -0.89 -13.28 -12.59
N ASP A 124 -1.17 -13.45 -11.29
CA ASP A 124 -2.31 -12.82 -10.61
C ASP A 124 -2.22 -11.28 -10.63
N LEU A 125 -1.02 -10.72 -10.50
CA LEU A 125 -0.80 -9.28 -10.59
C LEU A 125 -1.17 -8.75 -11.98
N ASN A 126 -0.87 -9.49 -13.04
CA ASN A 126 -1.12 -9.09 -14.43
C ASN A 126 -2.55 -9.35 -14.91
N ASP A 127 -3.34 -10.16 -14.21
CA ASP A 127 -4.74 -10.42 -14.55
C ASP A 127 -5.66 -9.27 -14.12
N PRO A 128 -6.38 -8.58 -15.01
CA PRO A 128 -7.27 -7.48 -14.63
C PRO A 128 -8.47 -7.90 -13.76
N ASN A 129 -8.84 -9.18 -13.71
CA ASN A 129 -10.01 -9.68 -12.99
C ASN A 129 -9.69 -10.37 -11.67
N SER A 130 -8.40 -10.49 -11.33
CA SER A 130 -7.95 -11.09 -10.08
C SER A 130 -6.78 -10.28 -9.52
N GLY A 131 -6.28 -10.69 -8.36
CA GLY A 131 -5.09 -10.07 -7.79
C GLY A 131 -4.35 -11.03 -6.86
N PRO A 132 -3.10 -10.68 -6.52
CA PRO A 132 -2.27 -11.48 -5.63
C PRO A 132 -3.03 -11.84 -4.35
N GLN A 133 -2.99 -13.12 -4.02
CA GLN A 133 -3.51 -13.61 -2.75
C GLN A 133 -2.46 -13.38 -1.64
N PRO A 134 -2.90 -12.92 -0.44
CA PRO A 134 -2.06 -12.84 0.75
C PRO A 134 -1.46 -14.17 1.22
#